data_AF-A0A135W0A1-F1
#
_entry.id   AF-A0A135W0A1-F1
#
_cell.length_a   1.000
_cell.length_b   1.000
_cell.length_c   1.000
_cell.angle_alpha   90.00
_cell.angle_beta   90.00
_cell.angle_gamma   90.00
#
_symmetry.space_group_name_H-M   'P 1'
#
loop_
_entity.id
_entity.type
_entity.pdbx_description
1 polymer ?
#
loop_
_entity_poly.entity_id
_entity_poly.type
_entity_poly.pdbx_seq_one_letter_code
_entity_poly.pdbx_strand_id
1 'polypeptide(L)'
;MLFGIIAIVVVLTVILTAVFKVHPFSSLLFSAFPVSIGSGMPLLEVVESVNDGYGSIMKSIVIVAGTIIGVILEKSLLHRCLLRLPLVYMQRIH
;
A
#
# COMPACT_ATOMS: atom_id res chain seq x y z
N MET A 1 -0.44 -5.60 32.71
CA MET A 1 0.89 -5.65 32.05
C MET A 1 0.79 -5.28 30.57
N LEU A 2 -0.10 -5.92 29.79
CA LEU A 2 -0.30 -5.60 28.36
C LEU A 2 -0.54 -4.11 28.06
N PHE A 3 -1.46 -3.45 28.79
CA PHE A 3 -1.90 -2.07 28.51
C PHE A 3 -0.78 -1.01 28.57
N GLY A 4 0.25 -1.22 29.40
CA GLY A 4 1.39 -0.31 29.50
C GLY A 4 2.32 -0.36 28.29
N ILE A 5 2.48 -1.55 27.69
CA ILE A 5 3.36 -1.79 26.54
C ILE A 5 2.75 -1.17 25.28
N ILE A 6 1.43 -1.33 25.08
CA ILE A 6 0.68 -0.71 23.97
C ILE A 6 0.71 0.81 24.07
N ALA A 7 0.53 1.38 25.26
CA ALA A 7 0.57 2.83 25.46
C ALA A 7 1.95 3.41 25.11
N ILE A 8 3.04 2.75 25.53
CA ILE A 8 4.41 3.15 25.17
C ILE A 8 4.64 3.09 23.66
N VAL A 9 4.19 2.02 23.00
CA VAL A 9 4.37 1.86 21.55
C VAL A 9 3.58 2.88 20.74
N VAL A 10 2.33 3.18 21.14
CA VAL A 10 1.51 4.19 20.49
C VAL A 10 2.14 5.57 20.62
N VAL A 11 2.61 5.94 21.83
CA VAL A 11 3.29 7.23 22.05
C VAL A 11 4.56 7.33 21.21
N LEU A 12 5.37 6.27 21.16
CA LEU A 12 6.60 6.22 20.38
C LEU A 12 6.32 6.32 18.87
N THR A 13 5.29 5.63 18.38
CA THR A 13 4.81 5.72 16.99
C THR A 13 4.33 7.13 16.65
N VAL A 14 3.54 7.77 17.52
CA VAL A 14 3.03 9.13 17.30
C VAL A 14 4.17 10.15 17.26
N ILE A 15 5.15 10.05 18.16
CA ILE A 15 6.32 10.95 18.18
C ILE A 15 7.14 10.79 16.90
N LEU A 16 7.41 9.55 16.47
CA LEU A 16 8.18 9.26 15.25
C LEU A 16 7.46 9.78 14.00
N THR A 17 6.13 9.68 13.96
CA THR A 17 5.35 10.11 12.79
C THR A 17 5.12 11.62 12.77
N ALA A 18 4.85 12.23 13.93
CA ALA A 18 4.50 13.64 14.04
C ALA A 18 5.71 14.58 13.97
N VAL A 19 6.87 14.17 14.49
CA VAL A 19 8.08 15.03 14.55
C VAL A 19 9.05 14.75 13.41
N PHE A 20 9.24 13.48 13.05
CA PHE A 20 10.27 13.09 12.07
C PHE A 20 9.79 13.05 10.61
N LYS A 21 8.53 13.44 10.30
CA LYS A 21 7.96 13.41 8.94
C LYS A 21 8.04 12.02 8.27
N VAL A 22 8.28 10.96 9.04
CA VAL A 22 8.38 9.61 8.50
C VAL A 22 6.98 9.14 8.11
N HIS A 23 6.84 8.57 6.92
CA HIS A 23 5.57 8.07 6.43
C HIS A 23 4.96 7.10 7.48
N PRO A 24 3.68 7.24 7.86
CA PRO A 24 3.06 6.48 8.96
C PRO A 24 3.20 4.96 8.81
N PHE A 25 3.35 4.51 7.57
CA PHE A 25 3.60 3.13 7.22
C PHE A 25 4.94 2.58 7.77
N SER A 26 6.04 3.32 7.59
CA SER A 26 7.37 2.91 8.08
C SER A 26 7.44 2.94 9.61
N SER A 27 6.72 3.87 10.22
CA SER A 27 6.60 4.01 11.68
C SER A 27 5.92 2.79 12.32
N LEU A 28 4.84 2.28 11.72
CA LEU A 28 4.15 1.08 12.21
C LEU A 28 5.04 -0.18 12.15
N LEU A 29 5.79 -0.36 11.05
CA LEU A 29 6.73 -1.48 10.92
C LEU A 29 7.83 -1.42 11.99
N PHE A 30 8.41 -0.24 12.20
CA PHE A 30 9.44 -0.05 13.22
C PHE A 30 8.89 -0.30 14.64
N SER A 31 7.64 0.08 14.89
CA SER A 31 7.00 -0.10 16.19
C SER A 31 6.55 -1.53 16.47
N ALA A 32 6.36 -2.37 15.45
CA ALA A 32 5.97 -3.76 15.64
C ALA A 32 7.08 -4.58 16.32
N PHE A 33 8.36 -4.35 15.97
CA PHE A 33 9.49 -5.06 16.56
C PHE A 33 9.56 -4.97 18.11
N PRO A 34 9.54 -3.78 18.74
CA PRO A 34 9.59 -3.67 20.20
C PRO A 34 8.32 -4.19 20.88
N VAL A 35 7.13 -4.03 20.27
CA VAL A 35 5.88 -4.55 20.85
C VAL A 35 5.88 -6.08 20.88
N SER A 36 6.41 -6.70 19.82
CA SER A 36 6.43 -8.14 19.66
C SER A 36 7.47 -8.82 20.56
N ILE A 37 8.64 -8.19 20.75
CA ILE A 37 9.62 -8.62 21.75
C ILE A 37 9.02 -8.52 23.17
N GLY A 38 8.27 -7.45 23.45
CA GLY A 38 7.55 -7.30 24.73
C GLY A 38 6.39 -8.27 24.92
N SER A 39 5.87 -8.86 23.84
CA SER A 39 4.77 -9.84 23.87
C SER A 39 5.23 -11.28 24.09
N GLY A 40 6.53 -11.56 24.08
CA GLY A 40 7.08 -12.92 24.29
C GLY A 40 6.84 -13.90 23.14
N MET A 41 6.47 -13.40 21.96
CA MET A 41 6.25 -14.23 20.77
C MET A 41 7.58 -14.66 20.12
N PRO A 42 7.67 -15.88 19.57
CA PRO A 42 8.86 -16.32 18.84
C PRO A 42 9.08 -15.42 17.61
N LEU A 43 10.35 -15.06 17.35
CA LEU A 43 10.74 -14.12 16.29
C LEU A 43 10.16 -14.48 14.90
N LEU A 44 9.96 -15.77 14.63
CA LEU A 44 9.38 -16.26 13.38
C LEU A 44 7.92 -15.82 13.22
N GLU A 45 7.12 -15.99 14.27
CA GLU A 45 5.69 -15.69 14.30
C GLU A 45 5.43 -14.17 14.32
N VAL A 46 6.37 -13.40 14.87
CA VAL A 46 6.37 -11.94 14.83
C VAL A 46 6.46 -11.43 13.39
N VAL A 47 7.44 -11.94 12.63
CA VAL A 47 7.64 -11.52 11.23
C VAL A 47 6.45 -11.94 10.37
N GLU A 48 5.93 -13.15 10.59
CA GLU A 48 4.74 -13.65 9.89
C GLU A 48 3.51 -12.78 10.17
N SER A 49 3.22 -12.49 11.45
CA SER A 49 2.09 -11.65 11.85
C SER A 49 2.17 -10.23 11.29
N VAL A 50 3.36 -9.64 11.25
CA VAL A 50 3.58 -8.31 10.65
C VAL A 50 3.39 -8.37 9.13
N ASN A 51 3.93 -9.39 8.48
CA ASN A 51 3.82 -9.55 7.02
C ASN A 51 2.38 -9.82 6.58
N ASP A 52 1.60 -10.57 7.36
CA ASP A 52 0.18 -10.81 7.09
C ASP A 52 -0.67 -9.55 7.30
N GLY A 53 -0.48 -8.86 8.43
CA GLY A 53 -1.16 -7.60 8.71
C GLY A 53 -0.87 -6.55 7.65
N TYR A 54 0.41 -6.40 7.27
CA TYR A 54 0.83 -5.48 6.21
C TYR A 54 0.35 -5.91 4.82
N GLY A 55 0.50 -7.19 4.48
CA GLY A 55 0.13 -7.76 3.20
C GLY A 55 -1.36 -7.62 2.91
N SER A 56 -2.22 -7.71 3.92
CA SER A 56 -3.66 -7.46 3.80
C SER A 56 -3.94 -6.01 3.37
N ILE A 57 -3.27 -5.03 3.99
CA ILE A 57 -3.43 -3.61 3.67
C ILE A 57 -2.90 -3.32 2.26
N MET A 58 -1.70 -3.81 1.93
CA MET A 58 -1.09 -3.61 0.62
C MET A 58 -1.90 -4.22 -0.52
N LYS A 59 -2.50 -5.41 -0.31
CA LYS A 59 -3.40 -6.03 -1.30
C LYS A 59 -4.54 -5.08 -1.67
N SER A 60 -5.21 -4.47 -0.69
CA SER A 60 -6.32 -3.56 -0.99
C SER A 60 -5.89 -2.34 -1.81
N ILE A 61 -4.77 -1.70 -1.44
CA ILE A 61 -4.29 -0.46 -2.08
C ILE A 61 -3.72 -0.76 -3.47
N VAL A 62 -2.93 -1.83 -3.62
CA VAL A 62 -2.31 -2.18 -4.90
C VAL A 62 -3.34 -2.61 -5.94
N ILE A 63 -4.41 -3.30 -5.53
CA ILE A 63 -5.50 -3.69 -6.43
C ILE A 63 -6.25 -2.45 -6.93
N VAL A 64 -6.57 -1.51 -6.03
CA VAL A 64 -7.25 -0.27 -6.41
C VAL A 64 -6.35 0.60 -7.31
N ALA A 65 -5.08 0.77 -6.96
CA ALA A 65 -4.13 1.51 -7.79
C ALA A 65 -3.95 0.86 -9.17
N GLY A 66 -3.85 -0.47 -9.21
CA GLY A 66 -3.73 -1.24 -10.45
C GLY A 66 -4.94 -1.09 -11.37
N THR A 67 -6.16 -1.13 -10.82
CA THR A 67 -7.39 -0.93 -11.59
C THR A 67 -7.51 0.51 -12.09
N ILE A 68 -7.13 1.51 -11.30
CA ILE A 68 -7.11 2.92 -11.73
C ILE A 68 -6.12 3.13 -12.89
N ILE A 69 -4.90 2.62 -12.77
CA ILE A 69 -3.88 2.72 -13.83
C ILE A 69 -4.35 1.98 -15.10
N GLY A 70 -4.98 0.81 -14.95
CA GLY A 70 -5.56 0.05 -16.06
C GLY A 70 -6.64 0.85 -16.81
N VAL A 71 -7.56 1.49 -16.08
CA VAL A 71 -8.61 2.34 -16.67
C VAL A 71 -8.02 3.57 -17.36
N ILE A 72 -7.00 4.20 -16.79
CA ILE A 72 -6.31 5.34 -17.41
C ILE A 72 -5.63 4.89 -18.71
N LEU A 73 -5.02 3.71 -18.74
CA LEU A 73 -4.38 3.16 -19.94
C LEU A 73 -5.41 2.86 -21.03
N GLU A 74 -6.56 2.28 -20.67
CA GLU A 74 -7.65 1.99 -21.61
C GLU A 74 -8.19 3.28 -22.24
N LYS A 75 -8.49 4.31 -21.44
CA LYS A 75 -9.02 5.59 -21.93
C LYS A 75 -8.01 6.37 -22.78
N SER A 76 -6.74 6.37 -22.39
CA SER A 76 -5.67 7.07 -23.12
C SER A 76 -5.30 6.38 -24.45
N LEU A 77 -5.49 5.06 -24.55
CA LEU A 77 -5.34 4.31 -25.80
C LEU A 77 -6.56 4.47 -26.71
N LEU A 78 -7.79 4.39 -26.18
CA LEU A 78 -9.03 4.52 -26.95
C LEU A 78 -9.14 5.88 -27.64
N HIS A 79 -8.83 6.97 -26.93
CA HIS A 79 -8.88 8.33 -27.50
C HIS A 79 -7.94 8.49 -28.72
N ARG A 80 -6.76 7.86 -28.69
CA ARG A 80 -5.83 7.89 -29.83
C ARG A 80 -6.25 6.96 -30.98
N CYS A 81 -6.93 5.85 -30.68
CA CYS A 81 -7.36 4.90 -31.69
C CYS A 81 -8.60 5.40 -32.46
N LEU A 82 -9.54 6.07 -31.77
CA LEU A 82 -10.78 6.58 -32.36
C LEU A 82 -10.55 7.71 -33.39
N LEU A 83 -9.51 8.53 -33.20
CA LEU A 83 -9.12 9.56 -34.16
C LEU A 83 -8.46 9.01 -35.45
N ARG A 84 -7.98 7.75 -35.45
CA ARG A 84 -7.43 7.08 -36.66
C ARG A 84 -8.46 6.24 -37.43
N LEU A 85 -9.57 5.87 -36.80
CA LEU A 85 -10.62 5.06 -37.42
C LEU A 85 -11.31 5.71 -38.64
N PRO A 86 -11.63 7.02 -38.69
CA PRO A 86 -12.29 7.60 -39.87
C PRO A 86 -11.34 7.73 -41.08
N LEU A 87 -10.02 7.86 -40.86
CA LEU A 87 -9.04 7.95 -41.95
C LEU A 87 -8.69 6.58 -42.56
N VAL A 88 -8.58 5.52 -41.75
CA VAL A 88 -8.26 4.17 -42.27
C VAL A 88 -9.46 3.48 -42.91
N TYR A 89 -10.70 3.78 -42.47
CA TYR A 89 -11.91 3.23 -43.09
C TYR A 89 -12.15 3.78 -44.51
N MET A 90 -11.90 5.07 -44.74
CA MET A 90 -12.01 5.68 -46.07
C MET A 90 -10.92 5.23 -47.05
N GLN A 91 -9.74 4.83 -46.57
CA GLN A 91 -8.63 4.39 -47.42
C GLN A 91 -8.69 2.90 -47.81
N ARG A 92 -9.63 2.13 -47.22
CA ARG A 92 -9.88 0.70 -47.50
C ARG A 92 -11.05 0.45 -48.45
N ILE A 93 -11.78 1.51 -48.85
CA ILE A 93 -12.95 1.45 -49.77
C ILE A 93 -12.57 1.81 -51.22
N HIS A 94 -11.29 2.09 -51.50
CA HIS A 94 -10.77 2.34 -52.84
C HIS A 94 -9.73 1.30 -53.26
#